data_AF-A0AAJ1ZF51-F1
#
_entry.id   AF-A0AAJ1ZF51-F1
#
_cell.length_a   1.000
_cell.length_b   1.000
_cell.length_c   1.000
_cell.angle_alpha   90.00
_cell.angle_beta   90.00
_cell.angle_gamma   90.00
#
_symmetry.space_group_name_H-M   'P 1'
#
loop_
_entity.id
_entity.type
_entity.pdbx_description
1 polymer ?
#
loop_
_entity_poly.entity_id
_entity_poly.type
_entity_poly.pdbx_seq_one_letter_code
_entity_poly.pdbx_strand_id
1 'polypeptide(L)'
;MNNSNPFDARFLEQGSGIGRTLGGVITFGGGVALYAGGKVIGGLGVSGDSACADHIVAYRMRKLAGLGGVPAGQGPGNADNIACSTGASPMGFERPHCFPTDTRALPVAHSR
;
A
#
# COMPACT_ATOMS: atom_id res chain seq x y z
N MET A 1 -2.43 15.91 1.22
CA MET A 1 -3.58 15.15 1.77
C MET A 1 -4.73 16.13 2.03
N ASN A 2 -5.88 15.90 1.40
CA ASN A 2 -7.07 16.74 1.37
C ASN A 2 -8.12 16.19 2.38
N ASN A 3 -8.38 16.89 3.49
CA ASN A 3 -9.43 16.54 4.46
C ASN A 3 -9.39 15.11 5.05
N SER A 4 -8.26 14.41 4.94
CA SER A 4 -8.12 13.03 5.46
C SER A 4 -7.62 13.00 6.90
N ASN A 5 -7.70 14.14 7.62
CA ASN A 5 -7.28 14.23 9.01
C ASN A 5 -8.30 13.45 9.87
N PRO A 6 -7.89 12.32 10.50
CA PRO A 6 -8.78 11.59 11.40
C PRO A 6 -9.15 12.39 12.66
N PHE A 7 -8.46 13.51 12.93
CA PHE A 7 -8.72 14.44 14.03
C PHE A 7 -9.30 15.78 13.55
N ASP A 8 -10.06 15.77 12.46
CA ASP A 8 -10.71 16.99 12.00
C ASP A 8 -11.75 17.46 13.04
N ALA A 9 -11.50 18.64 13.61
CA ALA A 9 -12.32 19.20 14.68
C ALA A 9 -13.79 19.41 14.30
N ARG A 10 -14.13 19.41 12.99
CA ARG A 10 -15.50 19.49 12.50
C ARG A 10 -16.35 18.24 12.81
N PHE A 11 -15.70 17.15 13.23
CA PHE A 11 -16.33 15.90 13.65
C PHE A 11 -16.16 15.62 15.15
N LEU A 12 -15.60 16.56 15.91
CA LEU A 12 -15.63 16.53 17.38
C LEU A 12 -17.01 16.97 17.88
N GLU A 13 -17.31 16.62 19.13
CA GLU A 13 -18.63 16.62 19.81
C GLU A 13 -19.59 17.80 19.55
N GLN A 14 -19.11 18.97 19.09
CA GLN A 14 -19.93 20.15 18.78
C GLN A 14 -20.35 20.29 17.29
N GLY A 15 -19.86 19.44 16.38
CA GLY A 15 -20.22 19.46 14.96
C GLY A 15 -21.04 18.22 14.57
N SER A 16 -22.31 18.39 14.18
CA SER A 16 -23.24 17.26 14.07
C SER A 16 -22.83 16.16 13.07
N GLY A 17 -21.91 16.43 12.13
CA GLY A 17 -21.46 15.46 11.12
C GLY A 17 -22.56 14.97 10.16
N ILE A 18 -23.81 15.43 10.34
CA ILE A 18 -24.98 15.01 9.56
C ILE A 18 -24.79 15.45 8.10
N GLY A 19 -24.95 14.50 7.18
CA GLY A 19 -24.73 14.74 5.75
C GLY A 19 -23.26 14.80 5.33
N ARG A 20 -22.33 14.44 6.21
CA ARG A 20 -20.88 14.41 5.92
C ARG A 20 -20.35 13.00 6.14
N THR A 21 -19.53 12.52 5.20
CA THR A 21 -18.82 11.25 5.37
C THR A 21 -17.59 11.46 6.24
N LEU A 22 -17.56 10.78 7.38
CA LEU A 22 -16.35 10.60 8.17
C LEU A 22 -15.40 9.72 7.35
N GLY A 23 -14.23 10.25 7.03
CA GLY A 23 -13.19 9.54 6.29
C GLY A 23 -11.82 9.78 6.93
N GLY A 24 -10.90 8.84 6.71
CA GLY A 24 -9.54 8.91 7.23
C GLY A 24 -8.56 8.19 6.32
N VAL A 25 -7.27 8.36 6.60
CA VAL A 25 -6.21 7.59 5.95
C VAL A 25 -5.97 6.32 6.74
N ILE A 26 -5.95 5.18 6.06
CA ILE A 26 -5.44 3.93 6.60
C ILE A 26 -3.95 3.86 6.31
N THR A 27 -3.13 3.73 7.36
CA THR A 27 -1.66 3.80 7.27
C THR A 27 -0.97 2.45 7.41
N PHE A 28 -1.73 1.37 7.63
CA PHE A 28 -1.22 0.00 7.61
C PHE A 28 -1.31 -0.61 6.21
N GLY A 29 -0.65 -1.76 6.02
CA GLY A 29 -0.55 -2.45 4.73
C GLY A 29 -1.92 -2.87 4.16
N GLY A 30 -2.00 -2.92 2.83
CA GLY A 30 -3.24 -3.29 2.10
C GLY A 30 -3.60 -2.33 0.96
N GLY A 31 -3.03 -1.13 0.95
CA GLY A 31 -3.19 -0.15 -0.13
C GLY A 31 -1.99 -0.11 -1.08
N VAL A 32 -2.23 -0.05 -2.38
CA VAL A 32 -1.21 0.22 -3.41
C VAL A 32 -1.71 1.24 -4.43
N ALA A 33 -0.82 2.14 -4.87
CA ALA A 33 -1.13 3.06 -5.96
C ALA A 33 -1.03 2.34 -7.32
N LEU A 34 -1.95 2.67 -8.24
CA LEU A 34 -2.01 2.14 -9.60
C LEU A 34 -1.39 3.13 -10.57
N TYR A 35 -0.48 2.64 -11.42
CA TYR A 35 0.26 3.45 -12.37
C TYR A 35 0.02 3.02 -13.82
N ALA A 36 -0.18 4.00 -14.70
CA ALA A 36 -0.14 3.80 -16.14
C ALA A 36 0.55 5.00 -16.80
N GLY A 37 1.48 4.73 -17.73
CA GLY A 37 2.26 5.78 -18.40
C GLY A 37 3.04 6.68 -17.43
N GLY A 38 3.53 6.13 -16.32
CA GLY A 38 4.26 6.87 -15.27
C GLY A 38 3.40 7.79 -14.40
N LYS A 39 2.06 7.76 -14.55
CA LYS A 39 1.13 8.57 -13.76
C LYS A 39 0.30 7.70 -12.83
N VAL A 40 -0.03 8.25 -11.66
CA VAL A 40 -1.02 7.64 -10.76
C VAL A 40 -2.40 7.78 -11.39
N ILE A 41 -3.07 6.66 -11.61
CA ILE A 41 -4.43 6.61 -12.18
C ILE A 41 -5.50 6.20 -11.16
N GLY A 42 -5.09 5.81 -9.95
CA GLY A 42 -5.99 5.38 -8.89
C GLY A 42 -5.26 4.62 -7.79
N GLY A 43 -6.03 3.91 -6.97
CA GLY A 43 -5.53 3.05 -5.90
C GLY A 43 -6.35 1.77 -5.79
N LEU A 44 -5.70 0.71 -5.30
CA LEU A 44 -6.31 -0.55 -4.95
C LEU A 44 -6.11 -0.79 -3.46
N GLY A 45 -7.19 -1.08 -2.74
CA GLY A 45 -7.17 -1.47 -1.33
C GLY A 45 -7.70 -2.88 -1.16
N VAL A 46 -6.99 -3.70 -0.38
CA VAL A 46 -7.41 -5.02 0.06
C VAL A 46 -7.46 -5.01 1.59
N SER A 47 -8.48 -5.63 2.17
CA SER A 47 -8.60 -5.85 3.61
C SER A 47 -9.38 -7.12 3.89
N GLY A 48 -9.00 -7.86 4.92
CA GLY A 48 -9.74 -9.04 5.38
C GLY A 48 -8.89 -10.11 6.07
N ASP A 49 -7.56 -10.01 5.99
CA ASP A 49 -6.62 -10.86 6.72
C ASP A 49 -5.72 -9.99 7.64
N SER A 50 -4.51 -10.45 7.94
CA SER A 50 -3.44 -9.65 8.50
C SER A 50 -3.03 -8.52 7.53
N ALA A 51 -2.70 -7.34 8.06
CA ALA A 51 -2.27 -6.18 7.26
C ALA A 51 -1.08 -6.49 6.35
N CYS A 52 -0.25 -7.43 6.75
CA CYS A 52 0.84 -7.90 5.95
C CYS A 52 0.29 -8.69 4.73
N ALA A 53 -0.66 -9.62 4.90
CA ALA A 53 -1.17 -10.45 3.81
C ALA A 53 -1.98 -9.61 2.82
N ASP A 54 -2.79 -8.69 3.35
CA ASP A 54 -3.53 -7.69 2.58
C ASP A 54 -2.59 -6.92 1.64
N HIS A 55 -1.41 -6.51 2.14
CA HIS A 55 -0.42 -5.81 1.32
C HIS A 55 0.16 -6.70 0.20
N ILE A 56 0.46 -7.97 0.47
CA ILE A 56 0.94 -8.92 -0.55
C ILE A 56 -0.13 -9.13 -1.64
N VAL A 57 -1.39 -9.31 -1.23
CA VAL A 57 -2.50 -9.54 -2.15
C VAL A 57 -2.72 -8.32 -3.03
N ALA A 58 -2.81 -7.12 -2.45
CA ALA A 58 -2.95 -5.87 -3.20
C ALA A 58 -1.82 -5.68 -4.22
N TYR A 59 -0.57 -5.94 -3.82
CA TYR A 59 0.58 -5.86 -4.72
C TYR A 59 0.51 -6.88 -5.86
N ARG A 60 0.15 -8.14 -5.57
CA ARG A 60 -0.01 -9.19 -6.60
C ARG A 60 -1.09 -8.82 -7.61
N MET A 61 -2.24 -8.35 -7.14
CA MET A 61 -3.33 -7.90 -7.99
C MET A 61 -2.89 -6.74 -8.90
N ARG A 62 -2.23 -5.72 -8.34
CA ARG A 62 -1.66 -4.61 -9.12
C ARG A 62 -0.67 -5.09 -10.19
N LYS A 63 0.21 -6.03 -9.83
CA LYS A 63 1.19 -6.61 -10.76
C LYS A 63 0.51 -7.37 -11.90
N LEU A 64 -0.47 -8.21 -11.60
CA LEU A 64 -1.24 -8.97 -12.60
C LEU A 64 -2.04 -8.06 -13.54
N ALA A 65 -2.50 -6.91 -13.04
CA ALA A 65 -3.17 -5.90 -13.86
C ALA A 65 -2.21 -5.07 -14.74
N GLY A 66 -0.88 -5.24 -14.61
CA GLY A 66 0.10 -4.43 -15.33
C GLY A 66 0.19 -2.98 -14.87
N LEU A 67 -0.29 -2.66 -13.66
CA LEU A 67 -0.43 -1.29 -13.13
C LEU A 67 0.64 -0.93 -12.09
N GLY A 68 1.79 -1.62 -12.11
CA GLY A 68 2.91 -1.43 -11.18
C GLY A 68 4.06 -0.57 -11.72
N GLY A 69 3.87 0.12 -12.85
CA GLY A 69 4.93 0.89 -13.52
C GLY A 69 5.25 2.21 -12.81
N VAL A 70 5.91 2.14 -11.65
CA VAL A 70 6.34 3.32 -10.89
C VAL A 70 7.49 4.06 -11.60
N PRO A 71 7.49 5.41 -11.61
CA PRO A 71 8.54 6.19 -12.24
C PRO A 71 9.84 6.27 -11.41
N ALA A 72 9.73 6.21 -10.08
CA ALA A 72 10.87 6.30 -9.15
C ALA A 72 10.55 5.64 -7.79
N GLY A 73 10.76 4.34 -7.68
CA GLY A 73 10.64 3.59 -6.42
C GLY A 73 11.95 3.50 -5.63
N GLN A 74 11.86 3.19 -4.33
CA GLN A 74 13.00 3.11 -3.42
C GLN A 74 13.73 1.75 -3.45
N GLY A 75 13.20 0.78 -4.21
CA GLY A 75 13.79 -0.53 -4.41
C GLY A 75 14.78 -0.57 -5.58
N PRO A 76 15.50 -1.71 -5.75
CA PRO A 76 16.44 -1.90 -6.84
C PRO A 76 15.81 -1.62 -8.22
N GLY A 77 16.53 -0.89 -9.07
CA GLY A 77 16.04 -0.52 -10.40
C GLY A 77 14.92 0.51 -10.39
N ASN A 78 14.84 1.36 -9.35
CA ASN A 78 13.78 2.34 -9.15
C ASN A 78 12.38 1.71 -9.07
N ALA A 79 12.29 0.49 -8.54
CA ALA A 79 11.05 -0.24 -8.38
C ALA A 79 10.44 -0.04 -6.98
N ASP A 80 9.16 -0.36 -6.80
CA ASP A 80 8.47 -0.39 -5.51
C ASP A 80 8.07 -1.83 -5.12
N ASN A 81 8.87 -2.80 -5.56
CA ASN A 81 8.61 -4.21 -5.32
C ASN A 81 8.60 -4.53 -3.81
N ILE A 82 7.74 -5.46 -3.39
CA ILE A 82 7.70 -5.92 -1.99
C ILE A 82 9.01 -6.65 -1.64
N ALA A 83 9.67 -6.15 -0.59
CA ALA A 83 10.74 -6.83 0.13
C ALA A 83 10.25 -7.29 1.52
N CYS A 84 10.59 -8.51 1.93
CA CYS A 84 10.30 -9.02 3.26
C CYS A 84 11.54 -8.93 4.15
N SER A 85 11.36 -8.56 5.42
CA SER A 85 12.46 -8.46 6.39
C SER A 85 13.03 -9.84 6.69
N THR A 86 14.36 -10.00 6.55
CA THR A 86 15.07 -11.23 6.93
C THR A 86 15.46 -11.27 8.39
N GLY A 87 15.22 -10.20 9.16
CA GLY A 87 15.48 -10.09 10.59
C GLY A 87 14.21 -9.79 11.39
N ALA A 88 14.32 -9.79 12.72
CA ALA A 88 13.21 -9.55 13.64
C ALA A 88 12.53 -8.18 13.46
N SER A 89 13.26 -7.19 12.93
CA SER A 89 12.76 -5.85 12.67
C SER A 89 13.17 -5.37 11.27
N PRO A 90 12.23 -4.84 10.47
CA PRO A 90 12.55 -4.15 9.22
C PRO A 90 13.41 -2.90 9.50
N MET A 91 14.45 -2.69 8.70
CA MET A 91 15.39 -1.56 8.86
C MET A 91 15.28 -0.53 7.73
N GLY A 92 14.41 -0.78 6.74
CA GLY A 92 14.15 0.09 5.59
C GLY A 92 12.71 -0.02 5.09
N PHE A 93 12.55 -0.22 3.79
CA PHE A 93 11.24 -0.38 3.13
C PHE A 93 10.71 -1.82 3.18
N GLU A 94 11.36 -2.71 3.93
CA GLU A 94 10.89 -4.08 4.07
C GLU A 94 9.64 -4.14 4.94
N ARG A 95 8.80 -5.13 4.67
CA ARG A 95 7.63 -5.47 5.52
C ARG A 95 7.87 -6.75 6.31
N PRO A 96 7.19 -6.91 7.46
CA PRO A 96 7.21 -8.18 8.18
C PRO A 96 6.60 -9.32 7.34
N HIS A 97 7.00 -10.54 7.68
CA HIS A 97 6.37 -11.76 7.19
C HIS A 97 5.00 -11.96 7.83
N CYS A 98 4.03 -12.51 7.08
CA CYS A 98 2.80 -13.04 7.68
C CYS A 98 3.01 -14.49 8.09
N PHE A 99 3.69 -15.23 7.23
CA PHE A 99 4.11 -16.60 7.46
C PHE A 99 5.60 -16.76 7.13
N PRO A 100 6.28 -17.74 7.76
CA PRO A 100 7.68 -18.07 7.46
C PRO A 100 7.96 -18.37 5.98
N THR A 101 6.94 -18.80 5.23
CA THR A 101 7.02 -19.21 3.82
C THR A 101 6.64 -18.12 2.82
N ASP A 102 6.30 -16.90 3.26
CA ASP A 102 6.00 -15.76 2.37
C ASP A 102 7.24 -15.22 1.61
N THR A 103 8.39 -15.88 1.74
CA THR A 103 9.70 -15.52 1.17
C THR A 103 9.79 -15.58 -0.35
N ARG A 104 8.69 -15.88 -1.08
CA ARG A 104 8.70 -15.73 -2.54
C ARG A 104 8.57 -14.26 -2.90
N ALA A 105 9.69 -13.54 -2.77
CA ALA A 105 9.95 -12.34 -3.53
C ALA A 105 9.47 -12.62 -4.95
N LEU A 106 8.42 -11.91 -5.37
CA LEU A 106 7.94 -12.03 -6.73
C LEU A 106 9.13 -11.66 -7.61
N PRO A 107 9.55 -12.55 -8.53
CA PRO A 107 10.74 -12.30 -9.33
C PRO A 107 10.62 -10.90 -9.95
N VAL A 108 11.72 -10.16 -9.86
CA VAL A 108 11.89 -8.83 -10.43
C VAL A 108 11.43 -8.92 -11.87
N ALA A 109 10.27 -8.34 -12.17
CA ALA A 109 9.80 -8.26 -13.53
C ALA A 109 10.61 -7.14 -14.18
N HIS A 110 11.73 -7.49 -14.79
CA HIS A 110 12.31 -6.66 -15.82
C HIS A 110 11.32 -6.63 -16.98
N SER A 111 10.48 -5.59 -17.03
CA SER A 111 9.89 -5.20 -18.30
C SER A 111 10.97 -4.49 -19.08
N ARG A 112 11.36 -5.07 -20.23
CA ARG A 112 11.76 -4.24 -21.37
C ARG A 112 10.53 -3.53 -21.92
#